data_AF-A0A8J7A8H2-F1
#
_entry.id   AF-A0A8J7A8H2-F1
#
_cell.length_a   1.000
_cell.length_b   1.000
_cell.length_c   1.000
_cell.angle_alpha   90.00
_cell.angle_beta   90.00
_cell.angle_gamma   90.00
#
_symmetry.space_group_name_H-M   'P 1'
#
loop_
_entity.id
_entity.type
_entity.pdbx_description
1 polymer ?
#
loop_
_entity_poly.entity_id
_entity_poly.type
_entity_poly.pdbx_seq_one_letter_code
_entity_poly.pdbx_strand_id
1 'polypeptide(L)'
;MSKHLLNNTTDQQPNPNLESLKIAETFKNLSGNFHWRADYLKFCEVLGYTPDEWADDKYRRFQELIEALNQFDAESLAKMLEAGK
;
A
#
# COMPACT_ATOMS: atom_id res chain seq x y z
N MET A 1 -25.77 -36.31 -30.50
CA MET A 1 -24.43 -36.59 -29.93
C MET A 1 -23.87 -35.29 -29.36
N SER A 2 -23.34 -35.39 -28.14
CA SER A 2 -22.50 -34.46 -27.38
C SER A 2 -22.97 -33.04 -27.07
N LYS A 3 -23.43 -32.91 -25.81
CA LYS A 3 -23.29 -31.73 -24.93
C LYS A 3 -21.83 -31.28 -24.93
N HIS A 4 -21.55 -29.98 -24.91
CA HIS A 4 -20.57 -29.40 -23.97
C HIS A 4 -20.89 -27.92 -23.74
N LEU A 5 -21.18 -27.64 -22.47
CA LEU A 5 -21.27 -26.33 -21.85
C LEU A 5 -19.86 -25.74 -21.72
N LEU A 6 -19.70 -24.45 -21.99
CA LEU A 6 -18.63 -23.61 -21.44
C LEU A 6 -19.33 -22.39 -20.85
N ASN A 7 -19.92 -22.53 -19.66
CA ASN A 7 -19.32 -22.27 -18.35
C ASN A 7 -18.82 -20.83 -18.21
N ASN A 8 -19.66 -20.05 -17.51
CA ASN A 8 -19.39 -18.81 -16.80
C ASN A 8 -17.93 -18.61 -16.41
N THR A 9 -17.38 -17.45 -16.76
CA THR A 9 -16.38 -16.79 -15.92
C THR A 9 -16.85 -15.35 -15.78
N THR A 10 -17.70 -15.13 -14.79
CA THR A 10 -17.82 -13.81 -14.19
C THR A 10 -16.42 -13.51 -13.65
N ASP A 11 -15.71 -12.55 -14.25
CA ASP A 11 -14.44 -11.97 -13.76
C ASP A 11 -14.68 -11.26 -12.41
N GLN A 12 -15.13 -12.00 -11.40
CA GLN A 12 -14.94 -11.59 -10.03
C GLN A 12 -13.48 -11.87 -9.72
N GLN A 13 -12.65 -10.83 -9.83
CA GLN A 13 -11.34 -10.83 -9.19
C GLN A 13 -11.51 -11.43 -7.79
N PRO A 14 -10.70 -12.44 -7.42
CA PRO A 14 -10.84 -13.09 -6.13
C PRO A 14 -10.78 -12.02 -5.04
N ASN A 15 -11.71 -12.12 -4.09
CA ASN A 15 -11.68 -11.30 -2.89
C ASN A 15 -10.31 -11.51 -2.21
N PRO A 16 -9.53 -10.46 -1.91
CA PRO A 16 -8.21 -10.64 -1.32
C PRO A 16 -8.29 -11.48 -0.05
N ASN A 17 -7.27 -12.30 0.18
CA ASN A 17 -7.22 -13.09 1.40
C ASN A 17 -7.15 -12.16 2.63
N LEU A 18 -7.66 -12.64 3.76
CA LEU A 18 -7.79 -11.88 5.00
C LEU A 18 -6.47 -11.32 5.53
N GLU A 19 -5.35 -12.02 5.33
CA GLU A 19 -4.02 -11.58 5.72
C GLU A 19 -3.58 -10.37 4.88
N SER A 20 -3.75 -10.43 3.56
CA SER A 20 -3.43 -9.32 2.65
C SER A 20 -4.28 -8.09 2.97
N LEU A 21 -5.56 -8.28 3.28
CA LEU A 21 -6.44 -7.19 3.69
C LEU A 21 -5.97 -6.56 5.01
N LYS A 22 -5.66 -7.38 6.02
CA LYS A 22 -5.12 -6.89 7.31
C LYS A 22 -3.81 -6.13 7.13
N ILE A 23 -2.92 -6.61 6.27
CA ILE A 23 -1.65 -5.94 5.97
C ILE A 23 -1.92 -4.60 5.29
N ALA A 24 -2.80 -4.54 4.28
CA ALA A 24 -3.15 -3.32 3.58
C ALA A 24 -3.81 -2.28 4.52
N GLU A 25 -4.75 -2.70 5.35
CA GLU A 25 -5.39 -1.83 6.35
C GLU A 25 -4.38 -1.34 7.39
N THR A 26 -3.56 -2.24 7.93
CA THR A 26 -2.52 -1.88 8.92
C THR A 26 -1.53 -0.90 8.31
N PHE A 27 -1.07 -1.17 7.09
CA PHE A 27 -0.12 -0.31 6.39
C PHE A 27 -0.73 1.06 6.09
N LYS A 28 -1.96 1.12 5.58
CA LYS A 28 -2.67 2.39 5.31
C LYS A 28 -2.91 3.20 6.59
N ASN A 29 -3.33 2.54 7.66
CA ASN A 29 -3.59 3.19 8.94
C ASN A 29 -2.31 3.68 9.60
N LEU A 30 -1.24 2.87 9.64
CA LEU A 30 0.03 3.29 10.24
C LEU A 30 0.69 4.39 9.41
N SER A 31 0.78 4.23 8.10
CA SER A 31 1.36 5.25 7.23
C SER A 31 0.56 6.56 7.22
N GLY A 32 -0.77 6.49 7.38
CA GLY A 32 -1.66 7.65 7.44
C GLY A 32 -1.68 8.37 8.80
N ASN A 33 -1.61 7.63 9.92
CA ASN A 33 -1.61 8.20 11.28
C ASN A 33 -0.23 8.68 11.75
N PHE A 34 0.85 8.30 11.07
CA PHE A 34 2.17 8.63 11.55
C PHE A 34 2.43 10.14 11.45
N HIS A 35 2.78 10.74 12.59
CA HIS A 35 3.30 12.11 12.71
C HIS A 35 4.50 12.41 11.79
N TRP A 36 5.07 11.40 11.09
CA TRP A 36 6.13 11.55 10.11
C TRP A 36 5.77 12.43 8.93
N ARG A 37 4.50 12.63 8.56
CA ARG A 37 4.17 13.61 7.50
C ARG A 37 4.56 15.05 7.86
N ALA A 38 4.74 15.34 9.15
CA ALA A 38 5.04 16.67 9.66
C ALA A 38 6.37 16.73 10.45
N ASP A 39 7.10 15.62 10.56
CA ASP A 39 8.31 15.54 11.39
C ASP A 39 9.49 14.92 10.63
N TYR A 40 10.18 15.79 9.88
CA TYR A 40 11.39 15.46 9.12
C TYR A 40 12.52 14.94 10.02
N LEU A 41 12.69 15.49 11.22
CA LEU A 41 13.76 15.06 12.13
C LEU A 41 13.47 13.66 12.66
N LYS A 42 12.22 13.35 12.99
CA LYS A 42 11.84 11.99 13.39
C LYS A 42 11.97 10.99 12.27
N PHE A 43 11.63 11.39 11.04
CA PHE A 43 11.87 10.58 9.84
C PHE A 43 13.36 10.24 9.69
N CYS A 44 14.24 11.24 9.83
CA CYS A 44 15.69 11.04 9.78
C CYS A 44 16.18 10.14 10.93
N GLU A 45 15.72 10.37 12.15
CA GLU A 45 16.08 9.56 13.33
C GLU A 45 15.71 8.09 13.14
N VAL A 46 14.49 7.79 12.70
CA VAL A 46 14.00 6.42 12.54
C VAL A 46 14.76 5.67 11.43
N LEU A 47 15.09 6.36 10.34
CA LEU A 47 15.78 5.76 9.20
C LEU A 47 17.31 5.82 9.33
N GLY A 48 17.83 6.45 10.39
CA GLY A 48 19.27 6.64 10.60
C GLY A 48 19.90 7.58 9.56
N TYR A 49 19.13 8.51 9.02
CA TYR A 49 19.62 9.48 8.04
C TYR A 49 20.23 10.69 8.75
N THR A 50 21.33 11.20 8.17
CA THR A 50 21.83 12.53 8.52
C THR A 50 20.83 13.56 7.96
N PRO A 51 20.38 14.55 8.75
CA PRO A 51 19.52 15.61 8.24
C PRO A 51 20.28 16.52 7.27
N ASP A 52 20.18 16.20 5.98
CA ASP A 52 20.79 16.91 4.87
C ASP A 52 19.83 16.99 3.66
N GLU A 53 20.29 17.61 2.58
CA GLU A 53 19.50 17.78 1.34
C GLU A 53 19.08 16.43 0.72
N TRP A 54 19.88 15.38 0.92
CA TRP A 54 19.52 14.05 0.43
C TRP A 54 18.37 13.47 1.24
N ALA A 55 18.42 13.58 2.57
CA ALA A 55 17.35 13.13 3.44
C ALA A 55 16.06 13.93 3.23
N ASP A 56 16.15 15.23 2.94
CA ASP A 56 14.99 16.08 2.60
C ASP A 56 14.28 15.60 1.32
N ASP A 57 15.05 15.28 0.26
CA ASP A 57 14.50 14.74 -0.98
C ASP A 57 13.88 13.33 -0.77
N LYS A 58 14.40 12.52 0.15
CA LYS A 58 13.78 11.25 0.55
C LYS A 58 12.49 11.46 1.34
N TYR A 59 12.49 12.44 2.23
CA TYR A 59 11.34 12.80 3.02
C TYR A 59 10.16 13.27 2.16
N ARG A 60 10.42 14.16 1.19
CA ARG A 60 9.39 14.60 0.24
C ARG A 60 8.79 13.45 -0.55
N ARG A 61 9.62 12.55 -1.10
CA ARG A 61 9.12 11.36 -1.82
C ARG A 61 8.30 10.43 -0.92
N PHE A 62 8.68 10.32 0.35
CA PHE A 62 7.89 9.55 1.31
C PHE A 62 6.52 10.19 1.52
N GLN A 63 6.45 11.52 1.68
CA GLN A 63 5.16 12.23 1.79
C GLN A 63 4.27 12.00 0.56
N GLU A 64 4.83 12.14 -0.65
CA GLU A 64 4.14 11.88 -1.91
C GLU A 64 3.62 10.43 -2.00
N LEU A 65 4.42 9.46 -1.57
CA LEU A 65 4.01 8.05 -1.52
C LEU A 65 2.81 7.84 -0.60
N ILE A 66 2.83 8.43 0.61
CA ILE A 66 1.69 8.30 1.52
C ILE A 66 0.45 9.00 0.94
N GLU A 67 0.62 10.09 0.19
CA GLU A 67 -0.51 10.76 -0.48
C GLU A 67 -1.10 9.89 -1.57
N ALA A 68 -0.26 9.25 -2.38
CA ALA A 68 -0.70 8.30 -3.40
C ALA A 68 -1.40 7.08 -2.78
N LEU A 69 -0.83 6.48 -1.73
CA LEU A 69 -1.40 5.31 -1.04
C LEU A 69 -2.78 5.62 -0.44
N ASN A 70 -3.00 6.84 0.04
CA ASN A 70 -4.29 7.26 0.58
C ASN A 70 -5.41 7.30 -0.47
N GLN A 71 -5.09 7.37 -1.76
CA GLN A 71 -6.06 7.37 -2.85
C GLN A 71 -6.64 5.97 -3.14
N PHE A 72 -5.97 4.91 -2.67
CA PHE A 72 -6.45 3.55 -2.83
C PHE A 72 -7.20 3.08 -1.59
N ASP A 73 -8.29 2.33 -1.78
CA ASP A 73 -8.94 1.60 -0.69
C ASP A 73 -8.12 0.35 -0.30
N ALA A 74 -8.42 -0.21 0.88
CA ALA A 74 -7.66 -1.34 1.41
C ALA A 74 -7.82 -2.62 0.57
N GLU A 75 -8.96 -2.82 -0.08
CA GLU A 75 -9.21 -3.98 -0.94
C GLU A 75 -8.34 -3.91 -2.20
N SER A 76 -8.30 -2.74 -2.84
CA SER A 76 -7.43 -2.48 -3.99
C SER A 76 -5.95 -2.71 -3.65
N LEU A 77 -5.48 -2.18 -2.53
CA LEU A 77 -4.10 -2.40 -2.06
C LEU A 77 -3.81 -3.88 -1.77
N ALA A 78 -4.76 -4.59 -1.14
CA ALA A 78 -4.59 -6.01 -0.84
C ALA A 78 -4.46 -6.88 -2.11
N LYS A 79 -5.26 -6.59 -3.14
CA LYS A 79 -5.16 -7.24 -4.45
C LYS A 79 -3.79 -6.99 -5.11
N MET A 80 -3.26 -5.77 -5.00
CA MET A 80 -1.92 -5.45 -5.52
C MET A 80 -0.81 -6.22 -4.78
N LEU A 81 -0.91 -6.35 -3.45
CA LEU A 81 0.04 -7.13 -2.64
C LEU A 81 0.04 -8.61 -3.03
N GLU A 82 -1.13 -9.19 -3.35
CA GLU A 82 -1.23 -10.58 -3.78
C GLU A 82 -0.65 -10.81 -5.18
N ALA A 83 -0.86 -9.88 -6.10
CA ALA A 83 -0.30 -9.96 -7.45
C ALA A 83 1.24 -9.88 -7.47
N GLY A 84 1.86 -9.35 -6.41
CA GLY A 84 3.32 -9.29 -6.26
C GLY A 84 3.95 -10.50 -5.58
N LYS A 85 3.17 -11.49 -5.13
CA LYS A 85 3.67 -12.78 -4.63
C LYS A 85 3.99 -13.73 -5.78
#